data_AF-E7N6J7-F1
#
_entry.id   AF-E7N6J7-F1
#
_cell.length_a   1.000
_cell.length_b   1.000
_cell.length_c   1.000
_cell.angle_alpha   90.00
_cell.angle_beta   90.00
_cell.angle_gamma   90.00
#
_symmetry.space_group_name_H-M   'P 1'
#
loop_
_entity.id
_entity.type
_entity.pdbx_description
1 polymer ?
#
loop_
_entity_poly.entity_id
_entity_poly.type
_entity_poly.pdbx_seq_one_letter_code
_entity_poly.pdbx_strand_id
1 'polypeptide(L)'
;MLFLLDSNVFINASRLYYHPDVAPTFWEWLTEQNRIGYIASVSRVKDEINDGDSGYLKKWSSELPSTFWLQPGANAMASMTRLADWAMHPDRPYWDSAGAEFLGVADYYLVAQAHSAGAAVVTFELPSPNSRRRVLIPDACDAMGVTYCDPFNVYRRLGLRFY
;
A
#
# COMPACT_ATOMS: atom_id res chain seq x y z
N MET A 1 9.23 13.28 -0.27
CA MET A 1 8.91 12.00 0.40
C MET A 1 7.82 11.34 -0.41
N LEU A 2 8.03 10.08 -0.79
CA LEU A 2 7.08 9.28 -1.56
C LEU A 2 6.08 8.58 -0.62
N PHE A 3 4.84 8.43 -1.06
CA PHE A 3 3.77 7.72 -0.37
C PHE A 3 3.35 6.49 -1.18
N LEU A 4 3.39 5.31 -0.57
CA LEU A 4 2.97 4.05 -1.18
C LEU A 4 1.59 3.65 -0.66
N LEU A 5 0.62 3.55 -1.56
CA LEU A 5 -0.79 3.34 -1.21
C LEU A 5 -1.14 1.85 -1.24
N ASP A 6 -1.76 1.37 -0.17
CA ASP A 6 -2.40 0.06 -0.06
C ASP A 6 -3.64 -0.05 -0.98
N SER A 7 -3.93 -1.25 -1.48
CA SER A 7 -5.15 -1.63 -2.22
C SER A 7 -6.42 -1.05 -1.59
N ASN A 8 -6.55 -1.13 -0.26
CA ASN A 8 -7.74 -0.65 0.46
C ASN A 8 -7.99 0.85 0.30
N VAL A 9 -6.94 1.65 0.03
CA VAL A 9 -7.07 3.08 -0.22
C VAL A 9 -7.91 3.33 -1.48
N PHE A 10 -7.64 2.57 -2.54
CA PHE A 10 -8.34 2.67 -3.83
C PHE A 10 -9.73 2.03 -3.76
N ILE A 11 -9.84 0.84 -3.15
CA ILE A 11 -11.10 0.10 -3.03
C ILE A 11 -12.13 0.89 -2.22
N ASN A 12 -11.72 1.44 -1.08
CA ASN A 12 -12.63 2.22 -0.24
C ASN A 12 -12.99 3.55 -0.91
N ALA A 13 -12.04 4.20 -1.59
CA ALA A 13 -12.33 5.42 -2.35
C ALA A 13 -13.38 5.16 -3.42
N SER A 14 -13.24 4.09 -4.22
CA SER A 14 -14.16 3.82 -5.32
C SER A 14 -15.54 3.36 -4.84
N ARG A 15 -15.65 2.78 -3.65
CA ARG A 15 -16.91 2.23 -3.13
C ARG A 15 -17.68 3.18 -2.21
N LEU A 16 -16.98 4.07 -1.51
CA LEU A 16 -17.56 4.84 -0.41
C LEU A 16 -17.54 6.34 -0.67
N TYR A 17 -16.39 6.98 -0.49
CA TYR A 17 -16.33 8.44 -0.31
C TYR A 17 -15.87 9.21 -1.55
N TYR A 18 -15.20 8.57 -2.51
CA TYR A 18 -14.77 9.17 -3.79
C TYR A 18 -15.14 8.28 -4.98
N HIS A 19 -16.39 7.82 -5.01
CA HIS A 19 -16.89 7.04 -6.14
C HIS A 19 -16.61 7.79 -7.46
N PRO A 20 -16.14 7.11 -8.52
CA PRO A 20 -15.71 7.77 -9.77
C PRO A 20 -16.74 8.71 -10.39
N ASP A 21 -18.02 8.34 -10.34
CA ASP A 21 -19.12 9.16 -10.85
C ASP A 21 -19.41 10.40 -9.99
N VAL A 22 -18.97 10.40 -8.73
CA VAL A 22 -19.19 11.46 -7.75
C VAL A 22 -17.98 12.38 -7.66
N ALA A 23 -16.77 11.82 -7.70
CA ALA A 23 -15.51 12.53 -7.46
C ALA A 23 -14.44 12.15 -8.51
N PRO A 24 -14.67 12.36 -9.82
CA PRO A 24 -13.70 12.02 -10.86
C PRO A 24 -12.36 12.76 -10.67
N THR A 25 -12.41 13.98 -10.14
CA THR A 25 -11.23 14.81 -9.85
C THR A 25 -10.31 14.20 -8.78
N PHE A 26 -10.81 13.34 -7.89
CA PHE A 26 -9.96 12.59 -6.97
C PHE A 26 -9.04 11.61 -7.72
N TRP A 27 -9.58 10.93 -8.73
CA TRP A 27 -8.86 9.95 -9.52
C TRP A 27 -7.85 10.61 -10.46
N GLU A 28 -8.22 11.74 -11.06
CA GLU A 28 -7.29 12.59 -11.81
C GLU A 28 -6.15 13.12 -10.92
N TRP A 29 -6.50 13.54 -9.70
CA TRP A 29 -5.53 14.01 -8.73
C TRP A 29 -4.52 12.91 -8.32
N LEU A 30 -4.97 11.67 -8.10
CA LEU A 30 -4.06 10.54 -7.83
C LEU A 30 -3.04 10.35 -8.96
N THR A 31 -3.50 10.41 -10.22
CA THR A 31 -2.64 10.31 -11.40
C THR A 31 -1.62 11.45 -11.44
N GLU A 32 -2.05 12.68 -11.16
CA GLU A 32 -1.18 13.85 -11.11
C GLU A 32 -0.14 13.76 -9.99
N GLN A 33 -0.53 13.30 -8.78
CA GLN A 33 0.41 13.10 -7.67
C GLN A 33 1.49 12.05 -7.99
N ASN A 34 1.16 11.02 -8.77
CA ASN A 34 2.17 10.10 -9.27
C ASN A 34 3.10 10.76 -10.30
N ARG A 35 2.54 11.52 -11.23
CA ARG A 35 3.31 12.21 -12.27
C ARG A 35 4.38 13.13 -11.68
N ILE A 36 4.10 13.77 -10.55
CA ILE A 36 5.05 14.64 -9.83
C ILE A 36 5.85 13.92 -8.74
N GLY A 37 5.69 12.60 -8.60
CA GLY A 37 6.54 11.74 -7.76
C GLY A 37 6.17 11.68 -6.28
N TYR A 38 4.96 12.08 -5.88
CA TYR A 38 4.52 12.02 -4.48
C TYR A 38 3.80 10.73 -4.12
N ILE A 39 3.10 10.10 -5.06
CA ILE A 39 2.30 8.88 -4.82
C ILE A 39 2.74 7.78 -5.75
N ALA A 40 2.81 6.55 -5.25
CA ALA A 40 2.87 5.34 -6.06
C ALA A 40 2.22 4.18 -5.27
N SER A 41 2.28 2.98 -5.82
CA SER A 41 1.99 1.73 -5.13
C SER A 41 2.92 0.64 -5.70
N VAL A 42 2.71 -0.61 -5.33
CA VAL A 42 3.49 -1.75 -5.85
C VAL A 42 2.68 -2.55 -6.85
N SER A 43 3.35 -3.27 -7.75
CA SER A 43 2.68 -4.12 -8.74
C SER A 43 1.73 -5.14 -8.11
N ARG A 44 2.05 -5.64 -6.91
CA ARG A 44 1.20 -6.59 -6.19
C ARG A 44 -0.16 -6.02 -5.78
N VAL A 45 -0.23 -4.72 -5.47
CA VAL A 45 -1.51 -4.01 -5.24
C VAL A 45 -2.34 -3.94 -6.53
N LYS A 46 -1.67 -3.76 -7.68
CA LYS A 46 -2.35 -3.80 -8.99
C LYS A 46 -2.98 -5.16 -9.25
N ASP A 47 -2.28 -6.24 -8.92
CA ASP A 47 -2.81 -7.61 -9.05
C ASP A 47 -4.08 -7.80 -8.21
N GLU A 48 -4.07 -7.36 -6.94
CA GLU A 48 -5.24 -7.43 -6.06
C GLU A 48 -6.44 -6.62 -6.60
N ILE A 49 -6.19 -5.44 -7.16
CA ILE A 49 -7.22 -4.63 -7.84
C ILE A 49 -7.80 -5.39 -9.04
N ASN A 50 -6.94 -6.07 -9.81
CA ASN A 50 -7.35 -6.84 -10.99
C ASN A 50 -8.11 -8.11 -10.66
N ASP A 51 -7.88 -8.69 -9.48
CA ASP A 51 -8.58 -9.89 -9.01
C ASP A 51 -9.99 -9.57 -8.44
N GLY A 52 -10.24 -8.33 -8.01
CA GLY A 52 -11.53 -7.90 -7.46
C GLY A 52 -12.65 -7.68 -8.49
N ASP A 53 -13.86 -7.33 -8.05
CA ASP A 53 -15.05 -7.18 -8.95
C ASP A 53 -15.23 -5.78 -9.57
N SER A 54 -14.39 -4.79 -9.24
CA SER A 54 -14.62 -3.40 -9.65
C SER A 54 -14.10 -3.09 -11.06
N GLY A 55 -15.00 -3.07 -12.05
CA GLY A 55 -14.65 -2.76 -13.45
C GLY A 55 -13.97 -1.40 -13.63
N TYR A 56 -14.37 -0.38 -12.87
CA TYR A 56 -13.71 0.94 -12.93
C TYR A 56 -12.26 0.86 -12.45
N LEU A 57 -11.98 0.28 -11.28
CA LEU A 57 -10.62 0.21 -10.75
C LEU A 57 -9.68 -0.56 -11.68
N LYS A 58 -10.16 -1.65 -12.29
CA LYS A 58 -9.38 -2.40 -13.28
C LYS A 58 -8.99 -1.53 -14.48
N LYS A 59 -9.96 -0.79 -15.02
CA LYS A 59 -9.71 0.13 -16.14
C LYS A 59 -8.76 1.27 -15.74
N TRP A 60 -9.05 1.96 -14.65
CA TRP A 60 -8.22 3.05 -14.16
C TRP A 60 -6.77 2.59 -13.88
N SER A 61 -6.60 1.44 -13.22
CA SER A 61 -5.26 0.91 -12.90
C SER A 61 -4.46 0.47 -14.13
N SER A 62 -5.14 0.06 -15.21
CA SER A 62 -4.48 -0.32 -16.47
C SER A 62 -4.02 0.89 -17.29
N GLU A 63 -4.69 2.03 -17.14
CA GLU A 63 -4.36 3.30 -17.80
C GLU A 63 -3.22 4.07 -17.10
N LEU A 64 -2.92 3.74 -15.84
CA LEU A 64 -1.82 4.35 -15.10
C LEU A 64 -0.43 3.94 -15.63
N PRO A 65 0.56 4.87 -15.61
CA PRO A 65 1.92 4.58 -16.04
C PRO A 65 2.61 3.55 -15.14
N SER A 66 3.65 2.88 -15.67
CA SER A 66 4.45 1.92 -14.89
C SER A 66 5.11 2.55 -13.65
N THR A 67 5.33 3.86 -13.65
CA THR A 67 5.81 4.63 -12.49
C THR A 67 4.85 4.62 -11.30
N PHE A 68 3.58 4.27 -11.52
CA PHE A 68 2.62 4.09 -10.43
C PHE A 68 2.78 2.73 -9.75
N TRP A 69 3.22 1.70 -10.49
CA TRP A 69 3.23 0.31 -10.05
C TRP A 69 4.66 -0.17 -9.88
N LEU A 70 5.27 0.20 -8.77
CA LEU A 70 6.67 -0.10 -8.48
C LEU A 70 6.88 -1.61 -8.36
N GLN A 71 7.89 -2.09 -9.06
CA GLN A 71 8.40 -3.45 -8.95
C GLN A 71 9.52 -3.45 -7.90
N PRO A 72 9.57 -4.44 -7.00
CA PRO A 72 10.70 -4.61 -6.09
C PRO A 72 12.00 -4.75 -6.89
N GLY A 73 12.88 -3.76 -6.77
CA GLY A 73 14.22 -3.78 -7.39
C GLY A 73 15.24 -4.54 -6.53
N ALA A 74 16.49 -4.60 -6.98
CA ALA A 74 17.58 -5.24 -6.23
C ALA A 74 17.72 -4.70 -4.79
N ASN A 75 17.47 -3.41 -4.57
CA ASN A 75 17.51 -2.79 -3.24
C ASN A 75 16.33 -3.20 -2.33
N ALA A 76 15.21 -3.64 -2.91
CA ALA A 76 14.07 -4.12 -2.15
C ALA A 76 14.31 -5.54 -1.61
N MET A 77 15.14 -6.36 -2.26
CA MET A 77 15.40 -7.74 -1.85
C MET A 77 15.95 -7.85 -0.41
N ALA A 78 16.90 -6.99 -0.03
CA ALA A 78 17.41 -6.97 1.35
C ALA A 78 16.33 -6.57 2.36
N SER A 79 15.45 -5.64 1.98
CA SER A 79 14.31 -5.20 2.80
C SER A 79 13.26 -6.30 2.94
N MET A 80 13.02 -7.05 1.86
CA MET A 80 12.14 -8.20 1.80
C MET A 80 12.64 -9.32 2.71
N THR A 81 13.91 -9.73 2.60
CA THR A 81 14.51 -10.74 3.50
C THR A 81 14.39 -10.33 4.96
N ARG A 82 14.77 -9.09 5.30
CA ARG A 82 14.66 -8.59 6.69
C ARG A 82 13.23 -8.65 7.21
N LEU A 83 12.26 -8.23 6.40
CA LEU A 83 10.85 -8.24 6.79
C LEU A 83 10.32 -9.67 6.93
N ALA A 84 10.74 -10.59 6.07
CA ALA A 84 10.38 -12.01 6.16
C ALA A 84 10.94 -12.66 7.42
N ASP A 85 12.21 -12.41 7.73
CA ASP A 85 12.85 -12.91 8.95
C ASP A 85 12.12 -12.41 10.21
N TRP A 86 11.68 -11.15 10.21
CA TRP A 86 10.88 -10.61 11.30
C TRP A 86 9.50 -11.29 11.40
N ALA A 87 8.78 -11.43 10.28
CA ALA A 87 7.43 -11.97 10.27
C ALA A 87 7.40 -13.46 10.68
N MET A 88 8.44 -14.21 10.31
CA MET A 88 8.57 -15.64 10.59
C MET A 88 9.35 -15.95 11.88
N HIS A 89 9.78 -14.94 12.64
CA HIS A 89 10.58 -15.16 13.84
C HIS A 89 9.78 -15.93 14.90
N PRO A 90 10.37 -16.95 15.57
CA PRO A 90 9.66 -17.78 16.57
C PRO A 90 9.04 -17.00 17.75
N ASP A 91 9.60 -15.83 18.08
CA ASP A 91 9.10 -14.96 19.14
C ASP A 91 7.88 -14.13 18.73
N ARG A 92 7.45 -14.19 17.46
CA ARG A 92 6.24 -13.49 17.01
C ARG A 92 4.98 -14.25 17.45
N PRO A 93 3.89 -13.54 17.74
CA PRO A 93 2.63 -14.18 18.13
C PRO A 93 1.85 -14.76 16.94
N TYR A 94 2.38 -14.67 15.71
CA TYR A 94 1.70 -15.10 14.50
C TYR A 94 1.62 -16.63 14.39
N TRP A 95 0.53 -17.13 13.84
CA TRP A 95 0.49 -18.50 13.34
C TRP A 95 1.41 -18.65 12.14
N ASP A 96 2.03 -19.82 11.98
CA ASP A 96 2.90 -20.12 10.83
C ASP A 96 2.19 -19.83 9.49
N SER A 97 0.89 -20.13 9.41
CA SER A 97 0.07 -19.82 8.24
C SER A 97 -0.06 -18.32 7.98
N ALA A 98 -0.19 -17.50 9.02
CA ALA A 98 -0.32 -16.05 8.90
C ALA A 98 0.98 -15.40 8.45
N GLY A 99 2.12 -15.88 8.98
CA GLY A 99 3.44 -15.46 8.52
C GLY A 99 3.66 -15.83 7.05
N ALA A 100 3.38 -17.08 6.67
CA ALA A 100 3.54 -17.55 5.29
C ALA A 100 2.61 -16.82 4.30
N GLU A 101 1.35 -16.58 4.68
CA GLU A 101 0.39 -15.80 3.88
C GLU A 101 0.89 -14.38 3.65
N PHE A 102 1.39 -13.72 4.70
CA PHE A 102 1.92 -12.37 4.60
C PHE A 102 2.99 -12.23 3.52
N LEU A 103 3.91 -13.20 3.40
CA LEU A 103 4.98 -13.18 2.38
C LEU A 103 4.46 -13.28 0.93
N GLY A 104 3.19 -13.65 0.73
CA GLY A 104 2.56 -13.81 -0.58
C GLY A 104 1.65 -12.65 -1.02
N VAL A 105 1.23 -11.77 -0.10
CA VAL A 105 0.25 -10.70 -0.35
C VAL A 105 0.89 -9.34 -0.57
N ALA A 106 0.14 -8.35 -1.06
CA ALA A 106 0.69 -7.03 -1.40
C ALA A 106 1.36 -6.31 -0.23
N ASP A 107 0.84 -6.48 0.99
CA ASP A 107 1.33 -5.83 2.21
C ASP A 107 2.85 -6.03 2.41
N TYR A 108 3.35 -7.25 2.19
CA TYR A 108 4.78 -7.56 2.31
C TYR A 108 5.63 -6.79 1.30
N TYR A 109 5.22 -6.77 0.03
CA TYR A 109 5.92 -6.04 -1.02
C TYR A 109 5.86 -4.53 -0.80
N LEU A 110 4.72 -4.03 -0.34
CA LEU A 110 4.47 -2.61 -0.07
C LEU A 110 5.40 -2.08 1.02
N VAL A 111 5.50 -2.78 2.16
CA VAL A 111 6.35 -2.38 3.29
C VAL A 111 7.83 -2.51 2.93
N ALA A 112 8.23 -3.61 2.27
CA ALA A 112 9.63 -3.79 1.86
C ALA A 112 10.07 -2.71 0.85
N GLN A 113 9.21 -2.37 -0.11
CA GLN A 113 9.47 -1.30 -1.07
C GLN A 113 9.58 0.05 -0.34
N ALA A 114 8.69 0.34 0.61
CA ALA A 114 8.74 1.58 1.38
C ALA A 114 10.04 1.73 2.18
N HIS A 115 10.48 0.66 2.85
CA HIS A 115 11.76 0.63 3.56
C HIS A 115 12.93 0.91 2.61
N SER A 116 12.98 0.23 1.46
CA SER A 116 14.09 0.38 0.50
C SER A 116 14.17 1.78 -0.12
N ALA A 117 13.02 2.45 -0.28
CA ALA A 117 12.92 3.76 -0.94
C ALA A 117 12.89 4.95 0.03
N GLY A 118 12.91 4.72 1.35
CA GLY A 118 12.66 5.78 2.34
C GLY A 118 11.30 6.45 2.18
N ALA A 119 10.29 5.67 1.75
CA ALA A 119 8.92 6.12 1.54
C ALA A 119 8.05 5.85 2.78
N ALA A 120 6.87 6.45 2.80
CA ALA A 120 5.85 6.16 3.80
C ALA A 120 4.73 5.28 3.21
N VAL A 121 4.18 4.37 4.02
CA VAL A 121 3.01 3.57 3.63
C VAL A 121 1.72 4.29 4.00
N VAL A 122 0.72 4.19 3.12
CA VAL A 122 -0.60 4.78 3.30
C VAL A 122 -1.63 3.66 3.38
N THR A 123 -2.24 3.47 4.54
CA THR A 123 -3.20 2.40 4.81
C THR A 123 -4.28 2.86 5.79
N PHE A 124 -5.45 2.20 5.74
CA PHE A 124 -6.51 2.37 6.73
C PHE A 124 -6.35 1.45 7.95
N GLU A 125 -5.39 0.54 7.93
CA GLU A 125 -5.17 -0.38 9.05
C GLU A 125 -4.66 0.33 10.30
N LEU A 126 -5.01 -0.23 11.46
CA LEU A 126 -4.51 0.19 12.76
C LEU A 126 -3.59 -0.90 13.32
N PRO A 127 -2.57 -0.53 14.11
CA PRO A 127 -1.65 -1.50 14.70
C PRO A 127 -2.38 -2.47 15.62
N SER A 128 -1.96 -3.73 15.57
CA SER A 128 -2.45 -4.78 16.46
C SER A 128 -1.31 -5.76 16.77
N PRO A 129 -0.33 -5.33 17.58
CA PRO A 129 0.91 -6.09 17.81
C PRO A 129 0.67 -7.47 18.45
N ASN A 130 -0.51 -7.68 19.03
CA ASN A 130 -0.94 -8.96 19.63
C ASN A 130 -1.75 -9.83 18.65
N SER A 131 -1.92 -9.40 17.40
CA SER A 131 -2.59 -10.19 16.36
C SER A 131 -1.84 -11.50 16.13
N ARG A 132 -2.59 -12.61 16.11
CA ARG A 132 -2.05 -13.94 15.81
C ARG A 132 -2.37 -14.41 14.40
N ARG A 133 -3.47 -13.91 13.84
CA ARG A 133 -4.08 -14.45 12.61
C ARG A 133 -3.62 -13.74 11.35
N ARG A 134 -3.11 -12.52 11.49
CA ARG A 134 -2.71 -11.67 10.37
C ARG A 134 -1.58 -10.74 10.80
N VAL A 135 -0.60 -10.57 9.93
CA VAL A 135 0.40 -9.50 10.02
C VAL A 135 -0.23 -8.25 9.42
N LEU A 136 -0.35 -7.18 10.22
CA LEU A 136 -0.92 -5.91 9.75
C LEU A 136 0.18 -4.97 9.26
N ILE A 137 -0.16 -4.10 8.31
CA ILE A 137 0.77 -3.15 7.70
C ILE A 137 1.47 -2.27 8.77
N PRO A 138 0.77 -1.65 9.75
CA PRO A 138 1.42 -0.85 10.77
C PRO A 138 2.48 -1.60 11.58
N ASP A 139 2.20 -2.85 11.98
CA ASP A 139 3.13 -3.66 12.77
C ASP A 139 4.40 -3.99 11.96
N ALA A 140 4.23 -4.30 10.68
CA ALA A 140 5.33 -4.54 9.74
C ALA A 140 6.14 -3.26 9.48
N CYS A 141 5.47 -2.12 9.35
CA CYS A 141 6.11 -0.82 9.22
C CYS A 141 6.95 -0.48 10.46
N ASP A 142 6.40 -0.64 11.67
CA ASP A 142 7.10 -0.38 12.93
C ASP A 142 8.37 -1.24 13.06
N ALA A 143 8.28 -2.53 12.71
CA ALA A 143 9.42 -3.44 12.73
C ALA A 143 10.54 -3.04 11.77
N MET A 144 10.18 -2.45 10.64
CA MET A 144 11.11 -2.00 9.62
C MET A 144 11.57 -0.55 9.83
N GLY A 145 10.97 0.21 10.76
CA GLY A 145 11.22 1.65 10.91
C GLY A 145 10.65 2.48 9.74
N VAL A 146 9.61 1.98 9.09
CA VAL A 146 8.91 2.66 7.98
C VAL A 146 7.81 3.53 8.57
N THR A 147 7.72 4.78 8.10
CA THR A 147 6.59 5.66 8.47
C THR A 147 5.31 5.17 7.79
N TYR A 148 4.20 5.12 8.52
CA TYR A 148 2.87 4.91 7.93
C TYR A 148 1.90 6.01 8.39
N CYS A 149 0.85 6.22 7.60
CA CYS A 149 -0.15 7.25 7.87
C CYS A 149 -1.50 6.91 7.24
N ASP A 150 -2.57 7.48 7.80
CA ASP A 150 -3.90 7.33 7.20
C ASP A 150 -4.02 8.13 5.89
N PRO A 151 -4.90 7.70 4.97
CA PRO A 151 -5.02 8.34 3.66
C PRO A 151 -5.44 9.81 3.74
N PHE A 152 -6.32 10.20 4.65
CA PHE A 152 -6.82 11.57 4.73
C PHE A 152 -5.74 12.56 5.18
N ASN A 153 -4.82 12.15 6.06
CA ASN A 153 -3.64 12.95 6.39
C ASN A 153 -2.75 13.19 5.16
N VAL A 154 -2.55 12.17 4.32
CA VAL A 154 -1.78 12.31 3.07
C VAL A 154 -2.50 13.21 2.07
N TYR A 155 -3.80 13.03 1.88
CA TYR A 155 -4.61 13.85 0.98
C TYR A 155 -4.52 15.33 1.36
N ARG A 156 -4.67 15.66 2.65
CA ARG A 156 -4.52 17.02 3.17
C ARG A 156 -3.12 17.56 2.95
N ARG A 157 -2.08 16.75 3.24
CA ARG A 157 -0.67 17.14 3.07
C ARG A 157 -0.32 17.42 1.60
N LEU A 158 -0.88 16.65 0.68
CA LEU A 158 -0.67 16.79 -0.76
C LEU A 158 -1.67 17.74 -1.44
N GLY A 159 -2.49 18.44 -0.66
CA GLY A 159 -3.32 19.54 -1.14
C GLY A 159 -4.57 19.12 -1.92
N LEU A 160 -5.11 17.91 -1.70
CA LEU A 160 -6.41 17.52 -2.27
C LEU A 160 -7.49 18.51 -1.81
N ARG A 161 -8.22 19.08 -2.77
CA ARG A 161 -9.34 20.00 -2.55
C ARG A 161 -10.41 19.77 -3.62
N PHE A 162 -11.67 19.90 -3.22
CA PHE A 162 -12.82 19.94 -4.12
C PHE A 162 -13.36 21.38 -4.17
N TYR A 163 -13.66 21.87 -5.36
CA TYR A 163 -14.17 23.22 -5.61
C TYR A 163 -15.50 23.16 -6.36
#